data_AF-A0A1C5IZJ7-F1
#
_entry.id   AF-A0A1C5IZJ7-F1
#
_cell.length_a   1.000
_cell.length_b   1.000
_cell.length_c   1.000
_cell.angle_alpha   90.00
_cell.angle_beta   90.00
_cell.angle_gamma   90.00
#
_symmetry.space_group_name_H-M   'P 1'
#
loop_
_entity.id
_entity.type
_entity.pdbx_description
1 polymer ?
#
loop_
_entity_poly.entity_id
_entity_poly.type
_entity_poly.pdbx_seq_one_letter_code
_entity_poly.pdbx_strand_id
1 'polypeptide(L)'
;MTPQQDSDHDPKRRRLLRRAATVAAGGAGAGIAAAVGLPGTAQAAPGGDLVLGTTNDAGTASTTLLHDAGQPPLHLANTSGAPLRLVPGALSPAATLTAAPGTVAVDQERGMFVRTDRAETSGWVWTSEWATTSVAVPPTRVLDTRDVNLRRNLVSGALDANGRLQPGVPVVLALDAYVRDGYAVKGNVTVVGMTGAGVLTVWGSGAKPTASTVNWSTAGTILSNFLFSQLGAVGSYRSVLTLQATASPTHVIVDLTSLLVGHPHQVLLKDEG
;
A
#
# COMPACT_ATOMS: atom_id res chain seq x y z
N MET A 1 6.94 -13.52 -51.48
CA MET A 1 5.59 -13.00 -51.72
C MET A 1 4.67 -14.20 -51.87
N THR A 2 4.05 -14.60 -50.76
CA THR A 2 2.96 -15.60 -50.65
C THR A 2 2.45 -15.53 -49.19
N PRO A 3 1.17 -15.88 -48.93
CA PRO A 3 0.31 -15.07 -48.08
C PRO A 3 0.19 -15.60 -46.66
N GLN A 4 -0.18 -14.68 -45.78
CA GLN A 4 -0.66 -14.93 -44.43
C GLN A 4 -2.00 -15.67 -44.48
N GLN A 5 -2.11 -16.78 -43.75
CA GLN A 5 -3.38 -17.48 -43.51
C GLN A 5 -3.59 -17.55 -41.99
N ASP A 6 -4.71 -16.98 -41.55
CA ASP A 6 -5.15 -16.87 -40.17
C ASP A 6 -5.15 -18.21 -39.44
N SER A 7 -4.62 -18.19 -38.21
CA SER A 7 -4.68 -19.33 -37.30
C SER A 7 -5.92 -19.20 -36.43
N ASP A 8 -6.96 -19.87 -36.89
CA ASP A 8 -8.23 -20.10 -36.21
C ASP A 8 -8.01 -20.74 -34.82
N HIS A 9 -8.63 -20.16 -33.80
CA HIS A 9 -8.48 -20.55 -32.40
C HIS A 9 -9.42 -21.71 -32.06
N ASP A 10 -8.94 -22.95 -32.14
CA ASP A 10 -9.67 -24.13 -31.64
C ASP A 10 -9.36 -24.39 -30.14
N PRO A 11 -10.34 -24.21 -29.22
CA PRO A 11 -10.17 -24.42 -27.79
C PRO A 11 -10.02 -25.89 -27.36
N LYS A 12 -10.07 -26.86 -28.29
CA LYS A 12 -10.00 -28.30 -27.96
C LYS A 12 -8.58 -28.89 -27.84
N ARG A 13 -7.50 -28.11 -28.06
CA ARG A 13 -6.10 -28.59 -27.86
C ARG A 13 -5.55 -28.50 -26.43
N ARG A 14 -6.37 -28.21 -25.42
CA ARG A 14 -5.97 -28.26 -23.99
C ARG A 14 -6.27 -29.59 -23.31
N ARG A 15 -6.06 -30.71 -24.02
CA ARG A 15 -6.27 -32.04 -23.45
C ARG A 15 -5.22 -33.04 -23.91
N LEU A 16 -3.95 -32.76 -23.66
CA LEU A 16 -2.90 -33.78 -23.58
C LEU A 16 -1.66 -33.15 -22.92
N LEU A 17 -0.95 -33.93 -22.10
CA LEU A 17 0.25 -33.61 -21.28
C LEU A 17 -0.09 -33.14 -19.84
N ARG A 18 0.13 -33.88 -18.74
CA ARG A 18 0.86 -35.13 -18.46
C ARG A 18 0.30 -35.79 -17.19
N ARG A 19 0.01 -37.09 -17.25
CA ARG A 19 0.21 -38.02 -16.13
C ARG A 19 1.61 -38.61 -16.29
N ALA A 20 2.49 -38.45 -15.31
CA ALA A 20 3.60 -39.36 -15.02
C ALA A 20 4.29 -38.93 -13.70
N ALA A 21 3.81 -39.47 -12.58
CA ALA A 21 4.62 -39.70 -11.39
C ALA A 21 4.06 -40.96 -10.72
N THR A 22 4.51 -42.11 -11.23
CA THR A 22 4.36 -43.41 -10.59
C THR A 22 5.29 -43.47 -9.38
N VAL A 23 4.73 -43.58 -8.18
CA VAL A 23 5.40 -44.22 -7.04
C VAL A 23 4.67 -45.52 -6.79
N ALA A 24 5.34 -46.63 -7.07
CA ALA A 24 4.89 -47.98 -6.74
C ALA A 24 5.94 -48.63 -5.82
N ALA A 25 5.52 -48.90 -4.59
CA ALA A 25 5.95 -49.99 -3.71
C ALA A 25 4.94 -49.91 -2.54
N GLY A 26 4.15 -50.89 -2.15
CA GLY A 26 4.25 -52.34 -2.28
C GLY A 26 3.95 -52.90 -0.89
N GLY A 27 2.73 -53.40 -0.67
CA GLY A 27 2.36 -54.26 0.47
C GLY A 27 2.18 -53.63 1.86
N ALA A 28 1.03 -53.92 2.46
CA ALA A 28 0.69 -53.87 3.89
C ALA A 28 0.66 -52.51 4.63
N GLY A 29 -0.50 -52.20 5.21
CA GLY A 29 -0.62 -51.51 6.51
C GLY A 29 -0.31 -50.01 6.59
N ALA A 30 -1.30 -49.25 7.06
CA ALA A 30 -1.17 -47.98 7.77
C ALA A 30 -0.35 -46.85 7.11
N GLY A 31 -1.08 -45.88 6.55
CA GLY A 31 -0.52 -44.58 6.16
C GLY A 31 -1.64 -43.55 6.03
N ILE A 32 -2.43 -43.39 7.08
CA ILE A 32 -3.39 -42.30 7.22
C ILE A 32 -2.56 -41.02 7.24
N ALA A 33 -2.46 -40.30 6.11
CA ALA A 33 -2.13 -38.89 6.15
C ALA A 33 -3.35 -38.21 6.77
N ALA A 34 -3.36 -38.15 8.11
CA ALA A 34 -4.33 -37.39 8.87
C ALA A 34 -4.25 -35.95 8.36
N ALA A 35 -5.26 -35.55 7.60
CA ALA A 35 -5.59 -34.14 7.44
C ALA A 35 -5.96 -33.66 8.84
N VAL A 36 -4.97 -33.14 9.56
CA VAL A 36 -5.16 -32.49 10.85
C VAL A 36 -6.05 -31.27 10.59
N GLY A 37 -7.33 -31.42 10.92
CA GLY A 37 -8.21 -30.35 11.39
C GLY A 37 -8.27 -29.08 10.56
N LEU A 38 -8.39 -29.16 9.23
CA LEU A 38 -9.21 -28.15 8.56
C LEU A 38 -10.64 -28.43 9.05
N PRO A 39 -11.37 -27.47 9.67
CA PRO A 39 -12.80 -27.65 9.85
C PRO A 39 -13.35 -28.01 8.47
N GLY A 40 -14.00 -29.17 8.38
CA GLY A 40 -14.45 -29.74 7.11
C GLY A 40 -15.03 -28.64 6.25
N THR A 41 -14.59 -28.57 4.99
CA THR A 41 -15.15 -27.63 4.01
C THR A 41 -16.67 -27.63 4.21
N ALA A 42 -17.31 -26.47 4.33
CA ALA A 42 -18.76 -26.44 4.48
C ALA A 42 -19.37 -27.25 3.30
N GLN A 43 -20.10 -28.34 3.57
CA GLN A 43 -20.59 -29.27 2.53
C GLN A 43 -22.10 -29.53 2.62
N ALA A 44 -22.99 -29.10 1.73
CA ALA A 44 -24.41 -29.49 1.90
C ALA A 44 -24.66 -30.92 1.36
N ALA A 45 -25.72 -31.60 1.81
CA ALA A 45 -26.21 -32.80 1.11
C ALA A 45 -26.40 -32.48 -0.39
N PRO A 46 -26.23 -33.43 -1.33
CA PRO A 46 -26.36 -33.14 -2.76
C PRO A 46 -27.68 -32.42 -3.08
N GLY A 47 -27.57 -31.15 -3.53
CA GLY A 47 -28.72 -30.29 -3.85
C GLY A 47 -29.34 -29.52 -2.67
N GLY A 48 -28.78 -29.61 -1.46
CA GLY A 48 -29.23 -28.89 -0.27
C GLY A 48 -28.49 -27.57 -0.04
N ASP A 49 -29.05 -26.75 0.85
CA ASP A 49 -28.46 -25.47 1.29
C ASP A 49 -27.33 -25.69 2.31
N LEU A 50 -26.33 -24.82 2.30
CA LEU A 50 -25.32 -24.75 3.36
C LEU A 50 -25.88 -24.01 4.57
N VAL A 51 -26.10 -24.72 5.68
CA VAL A 51 -26.64 -24.15 6.92
C VAL A 51 -25.52 -23.86 7.92
N LEU A 52 -25.37 -22.60 8.33
CA LEU A 52 -24.39 -22.21 9.36
C LEU A 52 -24.74 -22.84 10.71
N GLY A 53 -23.75 -23.44 11.38
CA GLY A 53 -23.89 -24.01 12.72
C GLY A 53 -24.36 -25.47 12.79
N THR A 54 -24.51 -26.15 11.66
CA THR A 54 -24.84 -27.59 11.59
C THR A 54 -23.77 -28.38 10.85
N THR A 55 -23.76 -29.71 11.03
CA THR A 55 -22.94 -30.60 10.19
C THR A 55 -23.52 -30.61 8.77
N ASN A 56 -22.64 -30.32 7.83
CA ASN A 56 -22.90 -30.25 6.41
C ASN A 56 -22.00 -31.38 5.81
N ASP A 57 -22.57 -32.37 5.09
CA ASP A 57 -21.85 -33.42 4.32
C ASP A 57 -22.39 -33.59 2.88
N ALA A 58 -21.50 -33.50 1.87
CA ALA A 58 -21.80 -33.64 0.44
C ALA A 58 -21.39 -35.01 -0.13
N GLY A 59 -20.87 -35.91 0.69
CA GLY A 59 -20.31 -37.18 0.27
C GLY A 59 -19.20 -37.00 -0.78
N THR A 60 -19.35 -37.61 -1.95
CA THR A 60 -18.37 -37.52 -3.06
C THR A 60 -18.65 -36.38 -4.04
N ALA A 61 -19.73 -35.60 -3.84
CA ALA A 61 -20.09 -34.50 -4.71
C ALA A 61 -19.30 -33.23 -4.38
N SER A 62 -19.06 -32.38 -5.39
CA SER A 62 -18.55 -31.03 -5.15
C SER A 62 -19.67 -30.16 -4.58
N THR A 63 -19.43 -29.53 -3.43
CA THR A 63 -20.33 -28.49 -2.92
C THR A 63 -20.25 -27.28 -3.85
N THR A 64 -21.35 -26.96 -4.50
CA THR A 64 -21.47 -25.84 -5.42
C THR A 64 -22.56 -24.91 -4.92
N LEU A 65 -22.35 -23.60 -5.01
CA LEU A 65 -23.40 -22.60 -4.79
C LEU A 65 -24.16 -22.45 -6.12
N LEU A 66 -25.35 -23.02 -6.20
CA LEU A 66 -26.27 -22.86 -7.32
C LEU A 66 -27.30 -21.79 -6.95
N HIS A 67 -27.82 -21.05 -7.93
CA HIS A 67 -28.92 -20.09 -7.72
C HIS A 67 -30.04 -20.41 -8.71
N ASP A 68 -31.26 -20.51 -8.20
CA ASP A 68 -32.49 -20.41 -8.98
C ASP A 68 -33.10 -19.02 -8.72
N ALA A 69 -33.74 -18.42 -9.73
CA ALA A 69 -34.25 -17.05 -9.66
C ALA A 69 -35.28 -16.89 -8.53
N GLY A 70 -34.83 -16.45 -7.35
CA GLY A 70 -35.72 -16.23 -6.20
C GLY A 70 -35.02 -15.91 -4.88
N GLN A 71 -33.78 -16.34 -4.65
CA GLN A 71 -32.97 -16.01 -3.46
C GLN A 71 -31.47 -15.92 -3.79
N PRO A 72 -30.68 -15.10 -3.06
CA PRO A 72 -29.25 -15.02 -3.29
C PRO A 72 -28.51 -16.28 -2.82
N PRO A 73 -27.48 -16.76 -3.54
CA PRO A 73 -26.72 -17.97 -3.22
C PRO A 73 -25.93 -17.89 -1.90
N LEU A 74 -25.79 -16.69 -1.34
CA LEU A 74 -25.30 -16.45 0.02
C LEU A 74 -26.00 -15.21 0.57
N HIS A 75 -26.75 -15.37 1.66
CA HIS A 75 -27.35 -14.28 2.41
C HIS A 75 -26.74 -14.18 3.80
N LEU A 76 -26.16 -13.03 4.13
CA LEU A 76 -25.60 -12.75 5.44
C LEU A 76 -26.46 -11.69 6.13
N ALA A 77 -27.33 -12.12 7.04
CA ALA A 77 -28.10 -11.22 7.89
C ALA A 77 -27.56 -11.28 9.32
N ASN A 78 -26.87 -10.23 9.75
CA ASN A 78 -26.49 -10.05 11.14
C ASN A 78 -26.89 -8.65 11.60
N THR A 79 -27.77 -8.57 12.60
CA THR A 79 -28.24 -7.31 13.20
C THR A 79 -27.35 -6.83 14.34
N SER A 80 -26.34 -7.61 14.74
CA SER A 80 -25.36 -7.26 15.77
C SER A 80 -23.98 -7.88 15.49
N GLY A 81 -23.03 -7.05 15.05
CA GLY A 81 -21.65 -7.44 14.75
C GLY A 81 -21.39 -7.60 13.26
N ALA A 82 -20.20 -8.13 12.91
CA ALA A 82 -19.82 -8.31 11.51
C ALA A 82 -20.68 -9.41 10.85
N PRO A 83 -21.20 -9.19 9.64
CA PRO A 83 -21.97 -10.21 8.90
C PRO A 83 -21.09 -11.38 8.43
N LEU A 84 -19.78 -11.15 8.26
CA LEU A 84 -18.77 -12.18 7.99
C LEU A 84 -17.48 -11.79 8.70
N ARG A 85 -16.95 -12.69 9.54
CA ARG A 85 -15.64 -12.54 10.18
C ARG A 85 -14.73 -13.67 9.71
N LEU A 86 -13.72 -13.32 8.93
CA LEU A 86 -12.64 -14.24 8.57
C LEU A 86 -11.63 -14.29 9.71
N VAL A 87 -11.25 -15.50 10.13
CA VAL A 87 -10.26 -15.73 11.17
C VAL A 87 -9.00 -16.31 10.56
N PRO A 88 -7.81 -16.02 11.13
CA PRO A 88 -6.56 -16.66 10.70
C PRO A 88 -6.70 -18.18 10.59
N GLY A 89 -6.35 -18.72 9.42
CA GLY A 89 -6.30 -20.15 9.18
C GLY A 89 -4.97 -20.76 9.59
N ALA A 90 -4.90 -22.10 9.60
CA ALA A 90 -3.65 -22.83 9.81
C ALA A 90 -2.69 -22.75 8.61
N LEU A 91 -3.12 -22.15 7.50
CA LEU A 91 -2.30 -21.99 6.30
C LEU A 91 -1.30 -20.86 6.52
N SER A 92 -0.02 -21.22 6.62
CA SER A 92 1.06 -20.24 6.52
C SER A 92 1.11 -19.62 5.10
N PRO A 93 1.75 -18.46 4.93
CA PRO A 93 2.01 -17.92 3.59
C PRO A 93 2.68 -18.92 2.65
N ALA A 94 3.54 -19.80 3.19
CA ALA A 94 4.17 -20.88 2.44
C ALA A 94 3.20 -22.00 2.03
N ALA A 95 2.29 -22.41 2.94
CA ALA A 95 1.27 -23.43 2.66
C ALA A 95 0.22 -22.96 1.64
N THR A 96 0.11 -21.66 1.42
CA THR A 96 -0.77 -21.07 0.41
C THR A 96 -0.26 -21.26 -1.01
N LEU A 97 1.06 -21.29 -1.20
CA LEU A 97 1.66 -21.42 -2.53
C LEU A 97 1.30 -22.76 -3.20
N THR A 98 1.04 -23.78 -2.37
CA THR A 98 0.60 -25.12 -2.80
C THR A 98 -0.94 -25.27 -2.81
N ALA A 99 -1.69 -24.25 -2.40
CA ALA A 99 -3.15 -24.25 -2.48
C ALA A 99 -3.64 -24.08 -3.93
N ALA A 100 -4.89 -24.45 -4.18
CA ALA A 100 -5.52 -24.29 -5.48
C ALA A 100 -5.68 -22.80 -5.85
N PRO A 101 -5.49 -22.39 -7.12
CA PRO A 101 -5.84 -21.05 -7.59
C PRO A 101 -7.29 -20.70 -7.23
N GLY A 102 -7.51 -19.46 -6.78
CA GLY A 102 -8.78 -18.97 -6.24
C GLY A 102 -8.94 -19.13 -4.73
N THR A 103 -8.01 -19.80 -4.04
CA THR A 103 -8.05 -19.92 -2.56
C THR A 103 -7.88 -18.54 -1.93
N VAL A 104 -8.83 -18.16 -1.06
CA VAL A 104 -8.71 -16.99 -0.16
C VAL A 104 -8.33 -17.50 1.23
N ALA A 105 -7.30 -16.93 1.85
CA ALA A 105 -6.97 -17.24 3.23
C ALA A 105 -6.49 -16.00 4.01
N VAL A 106 -6.56 -16.13 5.32
CA VAL A 106 -6.14 -15.12 6.30
C VAL A 106 -4.95 -15.68 7.08
N ASP A 107 -3.84 -14.96 7.10
CA ASP A 107 -2.66 -15.34 7.89
C ASP A 107 -2.80 -14.98 9.38
N GLN A 108 -1.78 -15.31 10.17
CA GLN A 108 -1.78 -15.04 11.62
C GLN A 108 -1.66 -13.54 11.92
N GLU A 109 -1.09 -12.77 10.99
CA GLU A 109 -0.98 -11.32 10.98
C GLU A 109 -2.29 -10.62 10.55
N ARG A 110 -3.35 -11.38 10.25
CA ARG A 110 -4.67 -10.91 9.77
C ARG A 110 -4.64 -10.26 8.38
N GLY A 111 -3.57 -10.47 7.62
CA GLY A 111 -3.52 -10.21 6.19
C GLY A 111 -4.38 -11.22 5.44
N MET A 112 -5.08 -10.75 4.41
CA MET A 112 -5.84 -11.62 3.52
C MET A 112 -5.11 -11.72 2.18
N PHE A 113 -5.08 -12.91 1.59
CA PHE A 113 -4.48 -13.13 0.28
C PHE A 113 -5.32 -14.09 -0.57
N VAL A 114 -5.12 -14.00 -1.88
CA VAL A 114 -5.76 -14.83 -2.90
C VAL A 114 -4.69 -15.57 -3.69
N ARG A 115 -4.77 -16.89 -3.73
CA ARG A 115 -3.88 -17.71 -4.56
C ARG A 115 -4.23 -17.51 -6.03
N THR A 116 -3.25 -17.11 -6.83
CA THR A 116 -3.40 -16.99 -8.29
C THR A 116 -2.82 -18.22 -9.00
N ASP A 117 -3.08 -18.38 -10.31
CA ASP A 117 -2.52 -19.45 -11.14
C ASP A 117 -1.07 -19.17 -11.61
N ARG A 118 -0.53 -17.98 -11.32
CA ARG A 118 0.87 -17.67 -11.57
C ARG A 118 1.74 -18.33 -10.52
N ALA A 119 2.69 -19.14 -10.99
CA ALA A 119 3.43 -20.14 -10.21
C ALA A 119 4.00 -19.64 -8.87
N GLU A 120 4.27 -18.34 -8.70
CA GLU A 120 5.00 -17.80 -7.54
C GLU A 120 4.43 -16.51 -6.94
N THR A 121 3.19 -16.14 -7.27
CA THR A 121 2.58 -14.90 -6.71
C THR A 121 1.23 -15.18 -6.04
N SER A 122 1.21 -15.09 -4.71
CA SER A 122 -0.03 -14.83 -3.96
C SER A 122 -0.38 -13.36 -4.12
N GLY A 123 -1.63 -13.06 -4.50
CA GLY A 123 -2.12 -11.69 -4.51
C GLY A 123 -2.54 -11.30 -3.10
N TRP A 124 -1.86 -10.34 -2.49
CA TRP A 124 -2.33 -9.76 -1.23
C TRP A 124 -3.60 -8.98 -1.49
N VAL A 125 -4.61 -9.19 -0.65
CA VAL A 125 -5.77 -8.33 -0.65
C VAL A 125 -5.32 -7.01 -0.04
N TRP A 126 -5.54 -5.95 -0.81
CA TRP A 126 -5.24 -4.60 -0.38
C TRP A 126 -6.13 -4.25 0.80
N THR A 127 -5.50 -4.03 1.93
CA THR A 127 -6.13 -3.48 3.13
C THR A 127 -5.36 -2.24 3.54
N SER A 128 -6.02 -1.35 4.25
CA SER A 128 -5.38 -0.13 4.78
C SER A 128 -4.27 -0.39 5.78
N GLU A 129 -4.14 -1.62 6.28
CA GLU A 129 -3.07 -2.02 7.20
C GLU A 129 -1.72 -2.15 6.47
N TRP A 130 -1.72 -2.65 5.23
CA TRP A 130 -0.49 -3.03 4.52
C TRP A 130 -0.26 -2.26 3.21
N ALA A 131 -1.28 -1.57 2.71
CA ALA A 131 -1.16 -0.79 1.48
C ALA A 131 -0.71 0.64 1.80
N THR A 132 0.54 0.98 1.49
CA THR A 132 0.88 2.41 1.32
C THR A 132 0.17 2.91 0.07
N THR A 133 -0.66 3.94 0.23
CA THR A 133 -1.41 4.56 -0.86
C THR A 133 -0.86 5.95 -1.14
N SER A 134 -0.68 6.25 -2.43
CA SER A 134 -0.35 7.60 -2.88
C SER A 134 -1.66 8.32 -3.17
N VAL A 135 -2.02 9.27 -2.33
CA VAL A 135 -3.21 10.10 -2.52
C VAL A 135 -2.78 11.37 -3.22
N ALA A 136 -3.32 11.61 -4.42
CA ALA A 136 -3.17 12.89 -5.09
C ALA A 136 -3.99 13.95 -4.35
N VAL A 137 -3.47 15.17 -4.26
CA VAL A 137 -4.17 16.30 -3.64
C VAL A 137 -4.01 17.54 -4.53
N PRO A 138 -4.92 18.52 -4.45
CA PRO A 138 -4.75 19.78 -5.15
C PRO A 138 -3.36 20.37 -4.85
N PRO A 139 -2.64 20.91 -5.86
CA PRO A 139 -1.36 21.55 -5.63
C PRO A 139 -1.46 22.60 -4.52
N THR A 140 -0.83 22.34 -3.39
CA THR A 140 -0.98 23.14 -2.18
C THR A 140 0.38 23.63 -1.72
N ARG A 141 0.51 24.95 -1.58
CA ARG A 141 1.70 25.57 -1.02
C ARG A 141 1.67 25.47 0.49
N VAL A 142 2.56 24.66 1.06
CA VAL A 142 2.68 24.46 2.52
C VAL A 142 3.71 25.37 3.16
N LEU A 143 4.68 25.83 2.39
CA LEU A 143 5.70 26.76 2.84
C LEU A 143 6.04 27.71 1.71
N ASP A 144 6.12 28.99 2.04
CA ASP A 144 6.89 29.99 1.32
C ASP A 144 7.55 30.85 2.38
N THR A 145 8.87 30.77 2.50
CA THR A 145 9.53 31.53 3.56
C THR A 145 9.49 33.04 3.31
N ARG A 146 8.94 33.53 2.19
CA ARG A 146 8.64 34.96 1.95
C ARG A 146 7.27 35.37 2.49
N ASP A 147 6.36 34.42 2.71
CA ASP A 147 5.00 34.66 3.20
C ASP A 147 4.91 34.38 4.71
N VAL A 148 4.58 35.42 5.48
CA VAL A 148 4.44 35.33 6.94
C VAL A 148 3.36 34.33 7.38
N ASN A 149 2.27 34.20 6.62
CA ASN A 149 1.19 33.29 6.96
C ASN A 149 1.62 31.84 6.81
N LEU A 150 2.42 31.51 5.80
CA LEU A 150 2.90 30.14 5.57
C LEU A 150 4.04 29.75 6.51
N ARG A 151 4.79 30.73 7.06
CA ARG A 151 5.82 30.48 8.09
C ARG A 151 5.25 29.92 9.40
N ARG A 152 3.94 30.07 9.67
CA ARG A 152 3.30 29.50 10.87
C ARG A 152 3.40 27.97 10.94
N ASN A 153 3.65 27.32 9.81
CA ASN A 153 3.85 25.88 9.73
C ASN A 153 5.28 25.47 10.15
N LEU A 154 6.19 26.43 10.36
CA LEU A 154 7.52 26.18 10.92
C LEU A 154 7.41 26.05 12.45
N VAL A 155 7.85 24.91 12.97
CA VAL A 155 7.69 24.54 14.38
C VAL A 155 9.01 24.49 15.15
N SER A 156 10.12 24.60 14.44
CA SER A 156 11.48 24.71 15.00
C SER A 156 12.44 25.33 13.99
N GLY A 157 13.56 25.84 14.50
CA GLY A 157 14.57 26.56 13.73
C GLY A 157 14.31 28.07 13.66
N ALA A 158 15.17 28.78 12.92
CA ALA A 158 15.09 30.23 12.78
C ALA A 158 15.34 30.65 11.33
N LEU A 159 14.63 31.69 10.91
CA LEU A 159 14.88 32.41 9.67
C LEU A 159 15.73 33.65 9.95
N ASP A 160 16.40 34.19 8.94
CA ASP A 160 17.04 35.50 9.03
C ASP A 160 16.00 36.64 9.07
N ALA A 161 16.46 37.88 9.24
CA ALA A 161 15.60 39.05 9.28
C ALA A 161 14.76 39.28 8.00
N ASN A 162 15.16 38.69 6.88
CA ASN A 162 14.43 38.76 5.62
C ASN A 162 13.48 37.57 5.42
N GLY A 163 13.49 36.56 6.30
CA GLY A 163 12.71 35.33 6.17
C GLY A 163 13.40 34.24 5.35
N ARG A 164 14.73 34.26 5.22
CA ARG A 164 15.51 33.21 4.56
C ARG A 164 15.95 32.16 5.56
N LEU A 165 16.18 30.93 5.09
CA LEU A 165 16.90 29.93 5.87
C LEU A 165 18.30 30.44 6.18
N GLN A 166 18.70 30.39 7.45
CA GLN A 166 20.08 30.70 7.84
C GLN A 166 21.01 29.53 7.48
N PRO A 167 22.21 29.77 6.91
CA PRO A 167 23.15 28.71 6.60
C PRO A 167 23.47 27.84 7.83
N GLY A 168 23.35 26.53 7.66
CA GLY A 168 23.65 25.56 8.72
C GLY A 168 22.58 25.44 9.82
N VAL A 169 21.49 26.21 9.77
CA VAL A 169 20.40 26.12 10.74
C VAL A 169 19.23 25.33 10.13
N PRO A 170 18.93 24.11 10.62
CA PRO A 170 17.77 23.38 10.15
C PRO A 170 16.49 24.04 10.65
N VAL A 171 15.47 24.08 9.79
CA VAL A 171 14.09 24.44 10.16
C VAL A 171 13.19 23.24 9.99
N VAL A 172 12.21 23.10 10.87
CA VAL A 172 11.24 21.99 10.84
C VAL A 172 9.89 22.54 10.39
N LEU A 173 9.40 22.04 9.26
CA LEU A 173 8.07 22.28 8.70
C LEU A 173 7.13 21.17 9.14
N ALA A 174 6.07 21.52 9.87
CA ALA A 174 5.00 20.59 10.21
C ALA A 174 3.94 20.54 9.09
N LEU A 175 3.52 19.32 8.77
CA LEU A 175 2.48 19.01 7.80
C LEU A 175 1.26 18.37 8.46
N ASP A 176 1.19 18.32 9.79
CA ASP A 176 0.10 17.72 10.58
C ASP A 176 -1.28 18.35 10.29
N ALA A 177 -1.33 19.57 9.74
CA ALA A 177 -2.58 20.19 9.27
C ALA A 177 -3.09 19.62 7.93
N TYR A 178 -2.23 18.91 7.20
CA TYR A 178 -2.48 18.38 5.85
C TYR A 178 -2.57 16.86 5.84
N VAL A 179 -1.89 16.20 6.77
CA VAL A 179 -1.86 14.75 6.89
C VAL A 179 -1.71 14.30 8.34
N ARG A 180 -2.41 13.23 8.71
CA ARG A 180 -2.25 12.54 10.00
C ARG A 180 -1.37 11.32 9.83
N ASP A 181 -0.23 11.29 10.53
CA ASP A 181 0.71 10.15 10.51
C ASP A 181 1.11 9.76 9.07
N GLY A 182 1.42 10.75 8.24
CA GLY A 182 1.83 10.54 6.86
C GLY A 182 3.21 9.87 6.76
N TYR A 183 3.39 9.01 5.76
CA TYR A 183 4.65 8.28 5.55
C TYR A 183 5.63 9.08 4.70
N ALA A 184 5.16 9.73 3.65
CA ALA A 184 5.99 10.53 2.76
C ALA A 184 5.18 11.62 2.06
N VAL A 185 5.88 12.61 1.51
CA VAL A 185 5.29 13.69 0.71
C VAL A 185 5.93 13.72 -0.67
N LYS A 186 5.10 13.95 -1.68
CA LYS A 186 5.49 14.19 -3.07
C LYS A 186 5.10 15.61 -3.44
N GLY A 187 6.02 16.31 -4.10
CA GLY A 187 5.81 17.71 -4.45
C GLY A 187 7.03 18.32 -5.12
N ASN A 188 7.13 19.64 -5.03
CA ASN A 188 8.28 20.39 -5.50
C ASN A 188 8.84 21.22 -4.35
N VAL A 189 10.16 21.35 -4.34
CA VAL A 189 10.85 22.34 -3.50
C VAL A 189 11.57 23.32 -4.41
N THR A 190 11.33 24.61 -4.19
CA THR A 190 11.94 25.70 -4.96
C THR A 190 12.80 26.57 -4.05
N VAL A 191 14.02 26.85 -4.49
CA VAL A 191 14.90 27.84 -3.87
C VAL A 191 14.89 29.14 -4.67
N VAL A 192 14.88 30.28 -3.96
CA VAL A 192 14.88 31.61 -4.56
C VAL A 192 15.58 32.62 -3.65
N GLY A 193 16.14 33.68 -4.25
CA GLY A 193 16.67 34.82 -3.49
C GLY A 193 17.90 34.48 -2.64
N MET A 194 18.64 33.43 -3.01
CA MET A 194 19.91 33.08 -2.39
C MET A 194 20.98 34.13 -2.68
N THR A 195 21.86 34.37 -1.70
CA THR A 195 22.90 35.41 -1.78
C THR A 195 24.27 34.90 -2.25
N GLY A 196 24.39 33.61 -2.58
CA GLY A 196 25.63 32.97 -3.01
C GLY A 196 25.39 31.54 -3.49
N ALA A 197 26.46 30.78 -3.73
CA ALA A 197 26.39 29.35 -4.02
C ALA A 197 25.84 28.56 -2.81
N GLY A 198 25.38 27.34 -3.03
CA GLY A 198 24.93 26.49 -1.94
C GLY A 198 24.10 25.28 -2.35
N VAL A 199 23.63 24.59 -1.31
CA VAL A 199 22.74 23.45 -1.44
C VAL A 199 21.62 23.52 -0.40
N LEU A 200 20.47 22.96 -0.76
CA LEU A 200 19.34 22.69 0.12
C LEU A 200 19.24 21.18 0.31
N THR A 201 19.18 20.74 1.56
CA THR A 201 18.83 19.35 1.91
C THR A 201 17.46 19.34 2.56
N VAL A 202 16.59 18.42 2.12
CA VAL A 202 15.25 18.19 2.68
C VAL A 202 15.13 16.73 3.12
N TRP A 203 14.69 16.50 4.35
CA TRP A 203 14.49 15.16 4.92
C TRP A 203 13.32 15.18 5.90
N GLY A 204 12.95 14.03 6.49
CA GLY A 204 11.94 13.97 7.53
C GLY A 204 12.43 14.52 8.88
N SER A 205 12.92 13.62 9.72
CA SER A 205 13.48 13.93 11.05
C SER A 205 14.79 13.17 11.28
N GLY A 206 15.48 13.48 12.38
CA GLY A 206 16.73 12.84 12.74
C GLY A 206 17.95 13.44 12.03
N ALA A 207 18.99 12.64 11.87
CA ALA A 207 20.26 13.08 11.31
C ALA A 207 20.10 13.54 9.85
N LYS A 208 20.74 14.65 9.52
CA LYS A 208 20.75 15.19 8.16
C LYS A 208 21.42 14.20 7.20
N PRO A 209 20.80 13.86 6.05
CA PRO A 209 21.44 13.09 5.00
C PRO A 209 22.67 13.80 4.39
N THR A 210 23.59 13.02 3.83
CA THR A 210 24.74 13.54 3.08
C THR A 210 24.35 14.04 1.68
N ALA A 211 23.25 13.52 1.12
CA ALA A 211 22.72 13.94 -0.16
C ALA A 211 22.00 15.30 -0.08
N SER A 212 22.11 16.11 -1.12
CA SER A 212 21.36 17.35 -1.29
C SER A 212 20.13 17.15 -2.18
N THR A 213 19.14 18.02 -2.00
CA THR A 213 17.90 18.05 -2.78
C THR A 213 17.96 19.07 -3.92
N VAL A 214 18.53 20.25 -3.68
CA VAL A 214 18.73 21.28 -4.71
C VAL A 214 20.14 21.85 -4.57
N ASN A 215 20.83 22.03 -5.70
CA ASN A 215 22.18 22.57 -5.75
C ASN A 215 22.21 23.79 -6.67
N TRP A 216 22.97 24.82 -6.30
CA TRP A 216 23.17 26.01 -7.13
C TRP A 216 24.58 26.55 -7.00
N SER A 217 25.10 27.11 -8.09
CA SER A 217 26.46 27.64 -8.18
C SER A 217 26.54 29.14 -7.94
N THR A 218 25.45 29.89 -8.10
CA THR A 218 25.45 31.36 -8.01
C THR A 218 24.18 31.91 -7.35
N ALA A 219 24.27 33.16 -6.90
CA ALA A 219 23.16 33.92 -6.34
C ALA A 219 22.07 34.21 -7.40
N GLY A 220 20.85 34.53 -6.94
CA GLY A 220 19.81 35.14 -7.78
C GLY A 220 19.13 34.24 -8.81
N THR A 221 19.39 32.93 -8.83
CA THR A 221 18.63 31.98 -9.66
C THR A 221 17.35 31.51 -8.96
N ILE A 222 16.43 30.92 -9.73
CA ILE A 222 15.23 30.26 -9.19
C ILE A 222 15.31 28.82 -9.69
N LEU A 223 15.44 27.87 -8.76
CA LEU A 223 15.60 26.46 -9.09
C LEU A 223 14.56 25.65 -8.33
N SER A 224 13.90 24.74 -9.04
CA SER A 224 12.95 23.78 -8.48
C SER A 224 13.49 22.37 -8.66
N ASN A 225 13.21 21.50 -7.71
CA ASN A 225 13.40 20.06 -7.86
C ASN A 225 12.17 19.29 -7.36
N PHE A 226 11.88 18.16 -8.00
CA PHE A 226 10.89 17.22 -7.49
C PHE A 226 11.36 16.65 -6.15
N LEU A 227 10.45 16.66 -5.18
CA LEU A 227 10.66 16.16 -3.84
C LEU A 227 9.82 14.92 -3.63
N PHE A 228 10.45 13.80 -3.30
CA PHE A 228 9.80 12.67 -2.66
C PHE A 228 10.61 12.32 -1.42
N SER A 229 10.06 12.62 -0.24
CA SER A 229 10.79 12.47 1.03
C SER A 229 9.91 11.82 2.08
N GLN A 230 10.51 10.93 2.86
CA GLN A 230 9.87 10.34 4.03
C GLN A 230 9.60 11.42 5.06
N LEU A 231 8.40 11.41 5.63
CA LEU A 231 8.03 12.29 6.73
C LEU A 231 8.58 11.76 8.05
N GLY A 232 9.00 12.68 8.91
CA GLY A 232 9.50 12.38 10.23
C GLY A 232 8.53 12.79 11.34
N ALA A 233 9.01 12.67 12.58
CA ALA A 233 8.33 13.16 13.78
C ALA A 233 9.30 13.98 14.65
N VAL A 234 8.81 15.07 15.24
CA VAL A 234 9.56 15.92 16.18
C VAL A 234 8.60 16.44 17.26
N GLY A 235 8.90 16.17 18.53
CA GLY A 235 8.04 16.59 19.64
C GLY A 235 6.64 16.01 19.54
N SER A 236 5.62 16.87 19.48
CA SER A 236 4.20 16.47 19.28
C SER A 236 3.82 16.30 17.81
N TYR A 237 4.64 16.76 16.86
CA TYR A 237 4.37 16.67 15.43
C TYR A 237 4.73 15.28 14.89
N ARG A 238 3.85 14.71 14.09
CA ARG A 238 3.95 13.34 13.54
C ARG A 238 4.18 13.32 12.04
N SER A 239 4.16 14.48 11.39
CA SER A 239 4.36 14.57 9.94
C SER A 239 5.17 15.81 9.62
N VAL A 240 6.50 15.69 9.70
CA VAL A 240 7.41 16.83 9.49
C VAL A 240 8.38 16.61 8.33
N LEU A 241 8.79 17.73 7.72
CA LEU A 241 10.01 17.86 6.92
C LEU A 241 10.99 18.78 7.64
N THR A 242 12.27 18.46 7.58
CA THR A 242 13.36 19.33 7.96
C THR A 242 14.05 19.87 6.70
N LEU A 243 14.30 21.18 6.67
CA LEU A 243 14.95 21.88 5.57
C LEU A 243 16.20 22.59 6.09
N GLN A 244 17.30 22.51 5.35
CA GLN A 244 18.52 23.26 5.69
C GLN A 244 19.27 23.70 4.44
N ALA A 245 19.52 24.99 4.33
CA ALA A 245 20.51 25.56 3.41
C ALA A 245 21.87 25.61 4.11
N THR A 246 22.99 25.32 3.42
CA THR A 246 24.30 25.20 4.10
C THR A 246 25.28 26.34 3.87
N ALA A 247 25.19 27.08 2.77
CA ALA A 247 26.26 28.01 2.37
C ALA A 247 25.81 29.46 2.18
N SER A 248 24.55 29.70 1.83
CA SER A 248 24.02 31.06 1.64
C SER A 248 22.57 31.18 2.12
N PRO A 249 22.20 32.30 2.77
CA PRO A 249 20.82 32.60 3.10
C PRO A 249 19.93 32.47 1.87
N THR A 250 18.85 31.68 1.96
CA THR A 250 18.02 31.30 0.81
C THR A 250 16.54 31.22 1.21
N HIS A 251 15.62 31.73 0.38
CA HIS A 251 14.20 31.44 0.57
C HIS A 251 13.83 30.08 -0.01
N VAL A 252 12.88 29.42 0.62
CA VAL A 252 12.38 28.11 0.19
C VAL A 252 10.87 28.14 0.06
N ILE A 253 10.39 27.50 -1.00
CA ILE A 253 8.98 27.24 -1.25
C ILE A 253 8.81 25.73 -1.31
N VAL A 254 7.79 25.21 -0.62
CA VAL A 254 7.40 23.80 -0.69
C VAL A 254 5.96 23.73 -1.14
N ASP A 255 5.77 23.10 -2.30
CA ASP A 255 4.48 22.83 -2.90
C ASP A 255 4.25 21.31 -2.85
N LEU A 256 3.13 20.86 -2.31
CA LEU A 256 2.77 19.44 -2.25
C LEU A 256 1.75 19.09 -3.33
N THR A 257 1.83 17.88 -3.86
CA THR A 257 0.90 17.36 -4.88
C THR A 257 0.41 15.95 -4.59
N SER A 258 1.08 15.22 -3.68
CA SER A 258 0.58 13.94 -3.19
C SER A 258 1.18 13.60 -1.82
N LEU A 259 0.44 12.81 -1.04
CA LEU A 259 0.85 12.25 0.23
C LEU A 259 0.84 10.73 0.15
N LEU A 260 1.87 10.09 0.72
CA LEU A 260 1.92 8.66 0.92
C LEU A 260 1.43 8.34 2.33
N VAL A 261 0.37 7.54 2.44
CA VAL A 261 -0.33 7.24 3.70
C VAL A 261 -0.73 5.75 3.74
N GLY A 262 -1.14 5.22 4.87
CA GLY A 262 -1.73 3.87 4.96
C GLY A 262 -3.21 3.82 4.52
N HIS A 263 -3.92 4.94 4.69
CA HIS A 263 -5.32 5.07 4.27
C HIS A 263 -5.63 6.50 3.80
N PRO A 264 -6.46 6.70 2.75
CA PRO A 264 -6.83 8.04 2.31
C PRO A 264 -7.46 8.97 3.37
N HIS A 265 -8.04 8.45 4.46
CA HIS A 265 -8.64 9.26 5.52
C HIS A 265 -7.59 10.05 6.31
N GLN A 266 -6.32 9.67 6.19
CA GLN A 266 -5.21 10.37 6.83
C GLN A 266 -4.94 11.72 6.16
N VAL A 267 -5.36 11.90 4.90
CA VAL A 267 -5.25 13.20 4.22
C VAL A 267 -6.35 14.13 4.74
N LEU A 268 -5.94 15.30 5.20
CA LEU A 268 -6.81 16.29 5.85
C LEU A 268 -7.19 17.46 4.92
N LEU A 269 -6.58 17.50 3.74
CA LEU A 269 -6.99 18.39 2.66
C LEU A 269 -8.37 17.96 2.18
N LYS A 270 -9.36 18.84 2.35
CA LYS A 270 -10.70 18.62 1.82
C LYS A 270 -10.67 18.85 0.32
N ASP A 271 -11.29 17.95 -0.43
CA ASP A 271 -11.74 18.29 -1.77
C ASP A 271 -12.81 19.37 -1.61
N GLU A 272 -12.48 20.62 -1.95
CA GLU A 272 -13.51 21.62 -2.19
C GLU A 272 -14.19 21.24 -3.51
N GLY A 273 -15.21 20.40 -3.40
CA GLY A 273 -16.17 20.06 -4.45
C GLY A 273 -17.55 20.60 -4.11
#